data_AF-A0A924XPP4-F1
#
_entry.id   AF-A0A924XPP4-F1
#
_cell.length_a   1.000
_cell.length_b   1.000
_cell.length_c   1.000
_cell.angle_alpha   90.00
_cell.angle_beta   90.00
_cell.angle_gamma   90.00
#
_symmetry.space_group_name_H-M   'P 1'
#
loop_
_entity.id
_entity.type
_entity.pdbx_description
1 polymer ?
#
loop_
_entity_poly.entity_id
_entity_poly.type
_entity_poly.pdbx_seq_one_letter_code
_entity_poly.pdbx_strand_id
1 'polypeptide(L)' 'MRHSLENGGFGVLADADKSVDAMIKAMDADKPALRLTLGSNAYNSISKALAGRLPALEAQKSVALGADVGG' A
#
# COMPACT_ATOMS: atom_id res chain seq x y z
N MET A 1 -3.65 19.14 -13.57
CA MET A 1 -2.51 18.20 -13.46
C MET A 1 -1.30 18.60 -14.32
N ARG A 2 -1.47 18.96 -15.60
CA ARG A 2 -0.33 19.34 -16.48
C ARG A 2 0.33 20.69 -16.15
N HIS A 3 -0.38 21.60 -15.46
CA HIS A 3 0.11 22.95 -15.10
C HIS A 3 0.81 23.03 -13.73
N SER A 4 0.89 21.92 -12.98
CA SER A 4 1.56 21.89 -11.67
C SER A 4 3.07 21.69 -11.77
N LEU A 5 3.61 21.58 -12.99
CA LEU A 5 5.03 21.34 -13.26
C LEU A 5 5.86 22.63 -13.28
N GLU A 6 5.24 23.79 -13.48
CA GLU A 6 5.95 25.04 -13.84
C GLU A 6 6.41 25.87 -12.62
N ASN A 7 5.91 25.61 -11.41
CA ASN A 7 6.13 26.47 -10.25
C ASN A 7 6.86 25.81 -9.05
N GLY A 8 7.75 24.84 -9.28
CA GLY A 8 8.51 24.21 -8.18
C GLY A 8 7.62 23.62 -7.06
N GLY A 9 6.36 23.33 -7.39
CA GLY A 9 5.27 23.07 -6.46
C GLY A 9 5.23 21.64 -5.93
N PHE A 10 6.36 20.91 -5.97
CA PHE A 10 6.57 19.76 -5.09
C PHE A 10 7.12 20.28 -3.77
N GLY A 11 6.35 21.11 -3.07
CA GLY A 11 6.69 21.46 -1.70
C GLY A 11 6.83 20.17 -0.89
N VAL A 12 8.07 19.73 -0.68
CA VAL A 12 8.50 18.70 0.28
C VAL A 12 7.55 17.48 0.33
N LEU A 13 7.19 16.89 -0.81
CA LEU A 13 6.22 15.76 -0.83
C LEU A 13 6.87 14.38 -0.73
N ALA A 14 8.15 14.26 -1.04
CA ALA A 14 8.92 13.05 -0.81
C ALA A 14 10.40 13.39 -0.88
N ASP A 15 11.18 12.88 0.06
CA ASP A 15 12.62 12.87 -0.03
C ASP A 15 12.99 11.77 -1.04
N ALA A 16 13.45 12.19 -2.22
CA ALA A 16 13.75 11.30 -3.34
C ALA A 16 14.88 10.33 -2.96
N ASP A 17 15.88 10.80 -2.22
CA ASP A 17 17.02 9.99 -1.78
C ASP A 17 16.55 8.91 -0.81
N LYS A 18 15.71 9.26 0.17
CA LYS A 18 15.10 8.25 1.07
C LYS A 18 14.23 7.23 0.33
N SER A 19 13.59 7.64 -0.75
CA SER A 19 12.75 6.75 -1.56
C SER A 19 13.60 5.75 -2.35
N VAL A 20 14.70 6.22 -2.95
CA VAL A 20 15.67 5.37 -3.66
C VAL A 20 16.35 4.40 -2.70
N ASP A 21 16.80 4.88 -1.54
CA ASP A 21 17.39 4.03 -0.50
C ASP A 21 16.44 2.92 -0.05
N ALA A 22 15.16 3.24 0.14
CA ALA A 22 14.15 2.26 0.51
C ALA A 22 13.90 1.23 -0.59
N MET A 23 13.95 1.64 -1.87
CA MET A 23 13.85 0.72 -3.00
C MET A 23 15.04 -0.22 -3.08
N ILE A 24 16.27 0.28 -2.97
CA ILE A 24 17.49 -0.54 -2.99
C ILE A 24 17.46 -1.57 -1.86
N LYS A 25 17.18 -1.14 -0.63
CA LYS A 25 17.04 -2.04 0.53
C LYS A 25 15.96 -3.11 0.35
N ALA A 26 14.86 -2.78 -0.32
CA ALA A 26 13.80 -3.74 -0.60
C ALA A 26 14.21 -4.77 -1.65
N MET A 27 15.05 -4.39 -2.63
CA MET A 27 15.61 -5.30 -3.63
C MET A 27 16.69 -6.21 -3.03
N ASP A 28 17.49 -5.69 -2.10
CA ASP A 28 18.56 -6.45 -1.43
C ASP A 28 18.04 -7.42 -0.34
N ALA A 29 16.74 -7.40 -0.03
CA ALA A 29 16.17 -8.28 0.98
C ALA A 29 16.07 -9.73 0.49
N ASP A 30 16.43 -10.70 1.33
CA ASP A 30 16.34 -12.14 1.03
C ASP A 30 14.95 -12.60 0.54
N LYS A 31 13.89 -11.87 0.96
CA LYS A 31 12.51 -12.06 0.50
C LYS A 31 11.90 -10.70 0.19
N PRO A 32 12.06 -10.18 -1.04
CA PRO A 32 11.57 -8.85 -1.39
C PRO A 32 10.05 -8.81 -1.32
N ALA A 33 9.50 -7.74 -0.75
CA ALA A 33 8.06 -7.55 -0.67
C ALA A 33 7.46 -7.34 -2.07
N LEU A 34 6.31 -7.97 -2.35
CA LEU A 34 5.61 -7.81 -3.64
C LEU A 34 5.18 -6.36 -3.92
N ARG A 35 5.01 -5.55 -2.88
CA ARG A 35 4.68 -4.13 -2.96
C ARG A 35 5.44 -3.36 -1.89
N LEU A 36 6.19 -2.34 -2.30
CA LEU A 36 6.86 -1.40 -1.41
C LEU A 36 6.03 -0.11 -1.33
N THR A 37 5.47 0.19 -0.16
CA THR A 37 4.72 1.43 0.07
C THR A 37 5.68 2.52 0.52
N LEU A 38 5.77 3.61 -0.26
CA LEU A 38 6.63 4.74 0.05
C LEU A 38 5.80 5.94 0.51
N GLY A 39 6.13 6.45 1.71
CA GLY A 39 5.50 7.63 2.29
C GLY A 39 4.31 7.34 3.21
N SER A 40 4.14 8.21 4.21
CA SER A 40 3.12 8.08 5.27
C SER A 40 1.69 8.20 4.73
N ASN A 41 1.45 9.05 3.74
CA ASN A 41 0.13 9.19 3.12
C ASN A 41 -0.30 7.93 2.37
N ALA A 42 0.60 7.32 1.60
CA ALA A 42 0.34 6.06 0.92
C ALA A 42 0.08 4.93 1.95
N TYR A 43 0.90 4.85 3.01
CA TYR A 43 0.69 3.92 4.11
C TYR A 43 -0.67 4.11 4.78
N ASN A 44 -1.04 5.33 5.17
CA ASN A 44 -2.30 5.62 5.85
C ASN A 44 -3.51 5.30 4.97
N SER A 45 -3.45 5.62 3.67
CA SER A 45 -4.51 5.33 2.71
C SER A 45 -4.73 3.82 2.54
N ILE A 46 -3.65 3.07 2.30
CA ILE A 46 -3.70 1.61 2.13
C ILE A 46 -4.17 0.95 3.43
N SER A 47 -3.62 1.36 4.57
CA SER A 47 -3.98 0.80 5.89
C SER A 47 -5.46 1.01 6.19
N LYS A 48 -5.99 2.20 5.92
CA LYS A 48 -7.41 2.50 6.10
C LYS A 48 -8.30 1.65 5.19
N ALA A 49 -7.92 1.49 3.92
CA ALA A 49 -8.67 0.66 2.97
C ALA A 49 -8.68 -0.82 3.40
N LEU A 50 -7.54 -1.36 3.83
CA LEU A 50 -7.44 -2.74 4.32
C LEU A 50 -8.23 -2.93 5.62
N ALA A 51 -8.12 -2.00 6.56
CA ALA A 51 -8.86 -2.03 7.82
C ALA A 51 -10.38 -1.98 7.61
N GLY A 52 -10.86 -1.34 6.54
CA GLY A 52 -12.29 -1.38 6.17
C GLY A 52 -12.71 -2.68 5.47
N ARG A 53 -11.84 -3.23 4.61
CA ARG A 53 -12.13 -4.46 3.85
C ARG A 53 -12.13 -5.71 4.73
N LEU A 54 -11.30 -5.76 5.76
CA LEU A 54 -11.16 -6.94 6.62
C LEU A 54 -12.45 -7.27 7.40
N PRO A 55 -13.09 -6.33 8.13
CA PRO A 55 -14.36 -6.59 8.79
C PRO A 55 -15.47 -6.97 7.81
N ALA A 56 -15.51 -6.34 6.63
CA ALA A 56 -16.50 -6.66 5.60
C ALA A 56 -16.35 -8.09 5.06
N LEU A 57 -15.13 -8.60 4.99
CA LEU A 57 -14.84 -9.99 4.68
C LEU A 57 -15.25 -10.93 5.82
N GLU A 58 -14.84 -10.62 7.06
CA GLU A 58 -15.14 -11.44 8.23
C GLU A 58 -16.66 -11.55 8.50
N ALA A 59 -17.43 -10.50 8.20
CA ALA A 59 -18.90 -10.53 8.27
C ALA A 59 -19.53 -11.58 7.34
N GLN A 60 -18.84 -11.97 6.27
CA GLN A 60 -19.29 -12.96 5.29
C GLN A 60 -18.65 -14.34 5.52
N LYS A 61 -17.94 -14.53 6.63
CA LYS A 61 -17.21 -15.77 6.93
C LYS A 61 -18.10 -17.01 6.95
N SER A 62 -19.29 -16.92 7.55
CA SER A 62 -20.23 -18.05 7.61
C SER A 62 -20.72 -18.47 6.22
N VAL A 63 -20.95 -17.49 5.32
CA VAL A 63 -21.33 -17.74 3.93
C VAL A 63 -20.15 -18.34 3.16
N ALA A 64 -18.95 -17.78 3.32
CA ALA A 64 -17.75 -18.26 2.64
C ALA A 64 -17.39 -19.71 3.05
N LEU A 65 -17.49 -20.03 4.35
CA LEU A 65 -17.22 -21.38 4.87
C LEU A 65 -18.38 -22.35 4.61
N GLY A 66 -19.62 -21.87 4.58
CA GLY A 66 -20.80 -22.69 4.26
C GLY A 66 -20.94 -23.02 2.78
N ALA A 67 -20.27 -22.26 1.90
CA ALA A 67 -20.19 -22.54 0.46
C ALA A 67 -19.09 -23.55 0.11
N ASP A 68 -18.31 -24.01 1.09
CA ASP A 68 -17.33 -25.06 0.89
C ASP A 68 -18.06 -26.41 0.82
N VAL A 69 -18.12 -26.99 -0.37
CA VAL A 69 -18.65 -28.33 -0.62
C VAL A 69 -17.45 -29.26 -0.81
N GLY A 70 -16.95 -29.80 0.30
CA GLY A 70 -15.81 -30.72 0.31
C GLY A 70 -15.76 -31.56 1.58
N GLY A 71 -16.59 -32.61 1.62
CA GLY A 71 -16.31 -33.81 2.42
C GLY A 71 -15.39 -34.77 1.69
#